data_AF-A0A1Y2W876-F1
#
_entry.id   AF-A0A1Y2W876-F1
#
_cell.length_a   1.000
_cell.length_b   1.000
_cell.length_c   1.000
_cell.angle_alpha   90.00
_cell.angle_beta   90.00
_cell.angle_gamma   90.00
#
_symmetry.space_group_name_H-M   'P 1'
#
loop_
_entity.id
_entity.type
_entity.pdbx_description
1 polymer ?
#
loop_
_entity_poly.entity_id
_entity_poly.type
_entity_poly.pdbx_seq_one_letter_code
_entity_poly.pdbx_strand_id
1 'polypeptide(L)'
;MVARNPGRSLDERAFEDHFDWWCGTEGPFISFFNTWDRALYWRYKLINGKAFEAVIIAVWLDGLELYDALEIAKTMPSVEYKSWHYGEYLLRGGIDAGSGRILARFNGILSPRLLALHLPDLALEARLPGEFPRLIKDATQCIMDEVQERTGDRGGVKFESLILSMGGRRYSCESSDKGEMTIVLETEPDSEDDLGIAQLSLT
;
A
#
# COMPACT_ATOMS: atom_id res chain seq x y z
N MET A 1 -13.42 -3.13 4.87
CA MET A 1 -12.85 -2.15 5.83
C MET A 1 -13.69 -0.90 5.74
N VAL A 2 -14.15 -0.33 6.86
CA VAL A 2 -14.97 0.90 6.86
C VAL A 2 -14.38 1.90 7.84
N ALA A 3 -14.42 3.18 7.49
CA ALA A 3 -14.08 4.27 8.38
C ALA A 3 -15.00 4.25 9.62
N ARG A 4 -14.55 4.86 10.72
CA ARG A 4 -15.32 4.85 11.97
C ARG A 4 -16.64 5.63 11.83
N ASN A 5 -16.63 6.74 11.08
CA ASN A 5 -17.83 7.52 10.79
C ASN A 5 -17.91 7.88 9.29
N PRO A 6 -18.28 6.92 8.42
CA PRO A 6 -18.24 7.11 6.97
C PRO A 6 -19.30 8.11 6.46
N GLY A 7 -20.33 8.38 7.25
CA GLY A 7 -21.40 9.34 6.93
C GLY A 7 -21.07 10.79 7.27
N ARG A 8 -19.94 11.05 7.94
CA ARG A 8 -19.51 12.41 8.29
C ARG A 8 -19.28 13.26 7.04
N SER A 9 -19.64 14.55 7.14
CA SER A 9 -19.37 15.54 6.10
C SER A 9 -17.89 15.61 5.78
N LEU A 10 -17.58 15.83 4.51
CA LEU A 10 -16.23 16.10 4.05
C LEU A 10 -15.99 17.61 4.14
N ASP A 11 -15.52 18.08 5.28
CA ASP A 11 -15.17 19.47 5.55
C ASP A 11 -13.76 19.57 6.13
N GLU A 12 -13.22 20.80 6.21
CA GLU A 12 -11.89 21.05 6.77
C GLU A 12 -11.73 20.43 8.17
N ARG A 13 -12.79 20.49 8.97
CA ARG A 13 -12.80 19.93 10.32
C ARG A 13 -12.65 18.42 10.35
N ALA A 14 -13.21 17.70 9.38
CA ALA A 14 -13.04 16.25 9.26
C ALA A 14 -11.57 15.86 9.05
N PHE A 15 -10.81 16.68 8.32
CA PHE A 15 -9.37 16.48 8.15
C PHE A 15 -8.57 16.89 9.38
N GLU A 16 -8.88 18.04 10.00
CA GLU A 16 -8.24 18.46 11.26
C GLU A 16 -8.36 17.37 12.34
N ASP A 17 -9.57 16.86 12.56
CA ASP A 17 -9.83 15.82 13.55
C ASP A 17 -9.14 14.49 13.18
N HIS A 18 -8.89 14.24 11.89
CA HIS A 18 -8.16 13.05 11.44
C HIS A 18 -6.66 13.14 11.75
N PHE A 19 -6.06 14.33 11.56
CA PHE A 19 -4.65 14.56 11.87
C PHE A 19 -4.38 14.69 13.36
N ASP A 20 -5.37 15.06 14.16
CA ASP A 20 -5.28 15.03 15.61
C ASP A 20 -5.56 13.61 16.15
N TRP A 21 -4.52 12.80 16.25
CA TRP A 21 -4.59 11.43 16.79
C TRP A 21 -5.12 11.36 18.23
N TRP A 22 -5.11 12.46 18.98
CA TRP A 22 -5.61 12.52 20.36
C TRP A 22 -7.08 12.93 20.44
N CYS A 23 -7.65 13.46 19.35
CA CYS A 23 -9.00 14.00 19.31
C CYS A 23 -10.07 12.95 19.66
N GLY A 24 -9.76 11.66 19.48
CA GLY A 24 -10.70 10.56 19.72
C GLY A 24 -11.93 10.56 18.80
N THR A 25 -12.07 11.61 17.98
CA THR A 25 -13.22 11.84 17.12
C THR A 25 -13.17 10.90 15.93
N GLU A 26 -14.30 10.25 15.68
CA GLU A 26 -14.44 9.37 14.53
C GLU A 26 -14.54 10.18 13.23
N GLY A 27 -13.71 9.82 12.26
CA GLY A 27 -13.65 10.47 10.95
C GLY A 27 -14.20 9.61 9.81
N PRO A 28 -14.42 10.21 8.63
CA PRO A 28 -14.87 9.52 7.43
C PRO A 28 -13.74 8.81 6.67
N PHE A 29 -12.51 8.86 7.17
CA PHE A 29 -11.32 8.40 6.46
C PHE A 29 -10.77 7.06 6.98
N ILE A 30 -10.17 6.31 6.07
CA ILE A 30 -9.23 5.23 6.35
C ILE A 30 -7.87 5.64 5.78
N SER A 31 -6.82 5.60 6.60
CA SER A 31 -5.45 5.87 6.16
C SER A 31 -4.81 4.64 5.52
N PHE A 32 -4.14 4.86 4.39
CA PHE A 32 -3.27 3.90 3.72
C PHE A 32 -1.89 4.51 3.51
N PHE A 33 -0.85 3.67 3.49
CA PHE A 33 0.49 4.08 3.08
C PHE A 33 0.82 3.48 1.73
N ASN A 34 1.43 4.26 0.85
CA ASN A 34 1.81 3.84 -0.51
C ASN A 34 3.15 3.10 -0.59
N THR A 35 3.88 2.97 0.53
CA THR A 35 5.14 2.22 0.58
C THR A 35 5.09 1.08 1.58
N TRP A 36 5.71 -0.03 1.19
CA TRP A 36 5.82 -1.22 2.02
C TRP A 36 6.62 -0.96 3.31
N ASP A 37 7.71 -0.19 3.22
CA ASP A 37 8.52 0.17 4.38
C ASP A 37 7.75 0.99 5.42
N ARG A 38 6.85 1.88 5.00
CA ARG A 38 5.97 2.59 5.94
C ARG A 38 5.01 1.64 6.64
N ALA A 39 4.44 0.67 5.93
CA ALA A 39 3.59 -0.36 6.54
C ALA A 39 4.37 -1.19 7.57
N LEU A 40 5.61 -1.59 7.27
CA LEU A 40 6.48 -2.29 8.22
C LEU A 40 6.86 -1.43 9.44
N TYR A 41 7.16 -0.15 9.23
CA TYR A 41 7.45 0.79 10.31
C TYR A 41 6.27 0.91 11.28
N TRP A 42 5.06 1.08 10.76
CA TRP A 42 3.85 1.17 11.57
C TRP A 42 3.52 -0.13 12.29
N ARG A 43 3.70 -1.27 11.63
CA ARG A 43 3.63 -2.58 12.28
C ARG A 43 4.60 -2.67 13.47
N TYR A 44 5.85 -2.27 13.29
CA TYR A 44 6.84 -2.24 14.37
C TYR A 44 6.42 -1.34 15.53
N LYS A 45 5.88 -0.14 15.24
CA LYS A 45 5.34 0.77 16.26
C LYS A 45 4.20 0.15 17.07
N LEU A 46 3.24 -0.51 16.40
CA LEU A 46 2.13 -1.19 17.08
C LEU A 46 2.63 -2.31 18.00
N ILE A 47 3.55 -3.15 17.52
CA ILE A 47 4.13 -4.25 18.31
C ILE A 47 4.87 -3.72 19.54
N ASN A 48 5.70 -2.68 19.37
CA ASN A 48 6.38 -2.02 20.49
C ASN A 48 5.39 -1.37 21.47
N GLY A 49 4.24 -0.91 20.97
CA GLY A 49 3.10 -0.43 21.74
C GLY A 49 2.29 -1.54 22.42
N LYS A 50 2.79 -2.79 22.48
CA LYS A 50 2.16 -3.96 23.10
C LYS A 50 0.92 -4.48 22.38
N ALA A 51 0.76 -4.20 21.08
CA ALA A 51 -0.25 -4.89 20.28
C ALA A 51 0.03 -6.41 20.29
N PHE A 52 -1.01 -7.20 20.59
CA PHE A 52 -0.93 -8.67 20.61
C PHE A 52 -1.05 -9.27 19.20
N GLU A 53 -1.58 -8.50 18.25
CA GLU A 53 -1.71 -8.85 16.85
C GLU A 53 -1.43 -7.62 15.98
N ALA A 54 -0.78 -7.85 14.84
CA ALA A 54 -0.60 -6.84 13.81
C ALA A 54 -0.76 -7.50 12.44
N VAL A 55 -1.47 -6.81 11.54
CA VAL A 55 -1.72 -7.28 10.18
C VAL A 55 -1.44 -6.14 9.21
N ILE A 56 -0.62 -6.40 8.20
CA ILE A 56 -0.50 -5.53 7.04
C ILE A 56 -1.50 -6.03 6.00
N ILE A 57 -2.38 -5.14 5.52
CA ILE A 57 -3.36 -5.44 4.48
C ILE A 57 -2.94 -4.66 3.23
N ALA A 58 -2.56 -5.37 2.17
CA ALA A 58 -2.29 -4.78 0.87
C ALA A 58 -3.61 -4.54 0.13
N VAL A 59 -3.77 -3.35 -0.44
CA VAL A 59 -5.04 -2.93 -1.06
C VAL A 59 -4.79 -2.26 -2.41
N TRP A 60 -5.61 -2.62 -3.39
CA TRP A 60 -5.72 -1.97 -4.69
C TRP A 60 -6.70 -0.79 -4.64
N LEU A 61 -6.16 0.43 -4.70
CA LEU A 61 -6.93 1.67 -4.54
C LEU A 61 -7.33 2.33 -5.87
N ASP A 62 -7.00 1.74 -7.01
CA ASP A 62 -7.31 2.30 -8.33
C ASP A 62 -8.79 2.64 -8.52
N GLY A 63 -9.06 3.77 -9.16
CA GLY A 63 -10.42 4.29 -9.39
C GLY A 63 -11.18 4.68 -8.12
N LEU A 64 -10.51 4.81 -6.96
CA LEU A 64 -11.11 5.37 -5.74
C LEU A 64 -10.73 6.84 -5.57
N GLU A 65 -11.62 7.59 -4.93
CA GLU A 65 -11.31 8.97 -4.51
C GLU A 65 -10.36 8.93 -3.32
N LEU A 66 -9.14 9.40 -3.54
CA LEU A 66 -8.08 9.46 -2.54
C LEU A 66 -7.66 10.91 -2.31
N TYR A 67 -7.28 11.19 -1.07
CA TYR A 67 -6.75 12.49 -0.68
C TYR A 67 -5.31 12.31 -0.21
N ASP A 68 -4.37 13.07 -0.79
CA ASP A 68 -2.98 13.09 -0.34
C ASP A 68 -2.92 13.76 1.04
N ALA A 69 -2.59 12.98 2.07
CA ALA A 69 -2.61 13.45 3.44
C ALA A 69 -1.54 14.52 3.70
N LEU A 70 -0.39 14.44 3.04
CA LEU A 70 0.68 15.42 3.20
C LEU A 70 0.30 16.76 2.57
N GLU A 71 -0.27 16.75 1.36
CA GLU A 71 -0.70 17.97 0.70
C GLU A 71 -1.78 18.70 1.50
N ILE A 72 -2.73 17.96 2.08
CA ILE A 72 -3.75 18.55 2.96
C ILE A 72 -3.13 19.02 4.29
N ALA A 73 -2.25 18.23 4.90
CA ALA A 73 -1.58 18.64 6.13
C ALA A 73 -0.77 19.94 5.94
N LYS A 74 -0.18 20.18 4.75
CA LYS A 74 0.53 21.43 4.43
C LYS A 74 -0.37 22.65 4.44
N THR A 75 -1.65 22.51 4.05
CA THR A 75 -2.60 23.63 4.07
C THR A 75 -3.14 23.93 5.46
N MET A 76 -2.90 23.07 6.45
CA MET A 76 -3.43 23.18 7.81
C MET A 76 -2.37 23.68 8.81
N PRO A 77 -2.54 24.89 9.38
CA PRO A 77 -1.61 25.42 10.37
C PRO A 77 -1.53 24.61 11.67
N SER A 78 -2.64 23.95 12.04
CA SER A 78 -2.79 23.15 13.27
C SER A 78 -2.01 21.83 13.25
N VAL A 79 -1.62 21.34 12.06
CA VAL A 79 -0.89 20.07 11.93
C VAL A 79 0.60 20.31 12.15
N GLU A 80 1.08 19.92 13.33
CA GLU A 80 2.49 20.10 13.74
C GLU A 80 3.44 19.15 12.98
N TYR A 81 3.08 17.86 12.86
CA TYR A 81 3.96 16.81 12.34
C TYR A 81 3.64 16.44 10.88
N LYS A 82 3.66 17.42 9.97
CA LYS A 82 3.30 17.22 8.54
C LYS A 82 4.05 16.05 7.88
N SER A 83 5.33 15.85 8.21
CA SER A 83 6.18 14.78 7.64
C SER A 83 5.73 13.36 8.02
N TRP A 84 4.87 13.20 9.03
CA TRP A 84 4.32 11.90 9.41
C TRP A 84 3.38 11.36 8.34
N HIS A 85 2.73 12.26 7.59
CA HIS A 85 1.77 11.98 6.52
C HIS A 85 2.43 11.75 5.15
N TYR A 86 3.76 11.72 5.06
CA TYR A 86 4.44 11.42 3.80
C TYR A 86 4.09 10.01 3.30
N GLY A 87 3.55 9.94 2.08
CA GLY A 87 3.09 8.70 1.46
C GLY A 87 1.79 8.15 2.05
N GLU A 88 1.08 8.93 2.85
CA GLU A 88 -0.24 8.59 3.37
C GLU A 88 -1.34 9.10 2.44
N TYR A 89 -2.30 8.22 2.14
CA TYR A 89 -3.52 8.54 1.41
C TYR A 89 -4.73 8.27 2.27
N LEU A 90 -5.66 9.21 2.26
CA LEU A 90 -6.93 9.08 2.96
C LEU A 90 -7.99 8.62 1.97
N LEU A 91 -8.62 7.49 2.27
CA LEU A 91 -9.79 7.00 1.55
C LEU A 91 -11.05 7.38 2.31
N ARG A 92 -12.00 8.04 1.65
CA ARG A 92 -13.32 8.30 2.23
C ARG A 92 -14.18 7.03 2.24
N GLY A 93 -14.89 6.80 3.34
CA GLY A 93 -15.86 5.72 3.47
C GLY A 93 -15.18 4.39 3.75
N GLY A 94 -15.00 3.54 2.75
CA GLY A 94 -14.43 2.21 2.97
C GLY A 94 -14.21 1.37 1.72
N ILE A 95 -13.67 0.18 1.94
CA ILE A 95 -13.44 -0.86 0.94
C ILE A 95 -14.36 -2.02 1.24
N ASP A 96 -15.26 -2.30 0.30
CA ASP A 96 -16.11 -3.48 0.36
C ASP A 96 -15.29 -4.77 0.23
N ALA A 97 -15.65 -5.81 0.98
CA ALA A 97 -14.91 -7.06 0.99
C ALA A 97 -15.02 -7.86 -0.33
N GLY A 98 -16.13 -7.71 -1.06
CA GLY A 98 -16.38 -8.35 -2.35
C GLY A 98 -15.80 -7.58 -3.55
N SER A 99 -15.21 -6.41 -3.34
CA SER A 99 -14.66 -5.57 -4.41
C SER A 99 -13.39 -6.12 -5.08
N GLY A 100 -12.81 -7.21 -4.56
CA GLY A 100 -11.54 -7.76 -5.07
C GLY A 100 -10.36 -6.78 -4.93
N ARG A 101 -10.45 -5.82 -4.00
CA ARG A 101 -9.43 -4.80 -3.74
C ARG A 101 -8.43 -5.20 -2.66
N ILE A 102 -8.78 -6.13 -1.79
CA ILE A 102 -7.82 -6.65 -0.79
C ILE A 102 -6.92 -7.64 -1.51
N LEU A 103 -5.65 -7.28 -1.69
CA LEU A 103 -4.69 -8.11 -2.44
C LEU A 103 -4.11 -9.21 -1.58
N ALA A 104 -3.65 -8.90 -0.38
CA ALA A 104 -3.00 -9.87 0.49
C ALA A 104 -3.07 -9.45 1.96
N ARG A 105 -2.93 -10.43 2.86
CA ARG A 105 -2.84 -10.18 4.31
C ARG A 105 -1.55 -10.79 4.86
N PHE A 106 -0.75 -9.96 5.50
CA PHE A 106 0.50 -10.37 6.14
C PHE A 106 0.35 -10.26 7.65
N ASN A 107 0.06 -11.39 8.27
CA ASN A 107 -0.20 -11.48 9.71
C ASN A 107 1.10 -11.72 10.47
N GLY A 108 1.09 -11.30 11.73
CA GLY A 108 2.06 -11.74 12.72
C GLY A 108 2.79 -10.59 13.40
N ILE A 109 3.53 -10.93 14.44
CA ILE A 109 4.29 -10.04 15.31
C ILE A 109 5.80 -10.34 15.31
N LEU A 110 6.26 -11.44 14.68
CA LEU A 110 7.68 -11.75 14.61
C LEU A 110 8.44 -10.74 13.75
N SER A 111 9.72 -10.56 14.05
CA SER A 111 10.60 -9.66 13.32
C SER A 111 10.60 -9.98 11.81
N PRO A 112 10.59 -8.95 10.93
CA PRO A 112 10.64 -9.19 9.50
C PRO A 112 11.89 -9.94 9.07
N ARG A 113 11.77 -10.75 8.01
CA ARG A 113 12.87 -11.46 7.36
C ARG A 113 13.04 -10.92 5.94
N LEU A 114 14.28 -10.81 5.50
CA LEU A 114 14.58 -10.47 4.11
C LEU A 114 14.44 -11.74 3.26
N LEU A 115 13.62 -11.68 2.23
CA LEU A 115 13.35 -12.78 1.32
C LEU A 115 13.39 -12.28 -0.13
N ALA A 116 13.79 -13.15 -1.05
CA ALA A 116 13.69 -12.88 -2.48
C ALA A 116 12.24 -13.02 -2.95
N LEU A 117 11.80 -12.06 -3.76
CA LEU A 117 10.54 -12.07 -4.50
C LEU A 117 10.86 -12.05 -5.99
N HIS A 118 10.11 -12.81 -6.77
CA HIS A 118 10.40 -13.04 -8.17
C HIS A 118 9.25 -12.57 -9.06
N LEU A 119 9.58 -11.81 -10.09
CA LEU A 119 8.75 -11.58 -11.27
C LEU A 119 9.49 -12.17 -12.49
N PRO A 120 8.83 -12.33 -13.65
CA PRO A 120 9.54 -12.66 -14.88
C PRO A 120 10.74 -11.71 -15.06
N ASP A 121 11.93 -12.29 -15.22
CA ASP A 121 13.19 -11.58 -15.44
C ASP A 121 13.66 -10.60 -14.34
N LEU A 122 12.98 -10.55 -13.19
CA LEU A 122 13.30 -9.63 -12.10
C LEU A 122 13.27 -10.33 -10.73
N ALA A 123 14.36 -10.19 -9.98
CA ALA A 123 14.43 -10.59 -8.58
C ALA A 123 14.57 -9.35 -7.69
N LEU A 124 13.74 -9.28 -6.65
CA LEU A 124 13.71 -8.20 -5.68
C LEU A 124 13.91 -8.77 -4.29
N GLU A 125 14.53 -8.00 -3.40
CA GLU A 125 14.56 -8.34 -1.98
C GLU A 125 13.48 -7.53 -1.26
N ALA A 126 12.67 -8.20 -0.44
CA ALA A 126 11.65 -7.55 0.37
C ALA A 126 11.68 -8.08 1.80
N ARG A 127 11.36 -7.20 2.76
CA ARG A 127 11.18 -7.58 4.16
C ARG A 127 9.75 -8.05 4.38
N LEU A 128 9.54 -9.31 4.73
CA LEU A 128 8.20 -9.84 5.05
C LEU A 128 8.07 -10.12 6.55
N PRO A 129 6.86 -10.01 7.14
CA PRO A 129 6.63 -10.45 8.53
C PRO A 129 7.16 -11.86 8.77
N GLY A 130 7.76 -12.10 9.94
CA GLY A 130 8.51 -13.33 10.22
C GLY A 130 7.69 -14.62 10.11
N GLU A 131 6.38 -14.54 10.30
CA GLU A 131 5.42 -15.65 10.15
C GLU A 131 5.02 -15.92 8.68
N PHE A 132 5.50 -15.10 7.74
CA PHE A 132 5.26 -15.25 6.32
C PHE A 132 6.57 -15.63 5.59
N PRO A 133 6.56 -16.59 4.65
CA PRO A 133 5.46 -17.52 4.37
C PRO A 133 5.24 -18.53 5.52
N ARG A 134 3.98 -18.97 5.69
CA ARG A 134 3.58 -19.91 6.76
C ARG A 134 4.06 -21.35 6.53
N LEU A 135 4.39 -21.69 5.29
CA LEU A 135 4.83 -23.01 4.86
C LEU A 135 6.26 -22.91 4.33
N ILE A 136 6.94 -24.06 4.19
CA ILE A 136 8.20 -24.18 3.43
C ILE A 136 7.85 -24.08 1.94
N LYS A 137 7.34 -22.92 1.53
CA LYS A 137 7.01 -22.55 0.17
C LYS A 137 7.78 -21.29 -0.16
N ASP A 138 8.02 -21.09 -1.45
CA ASP A 138 8.55 -19.84 -1.96
C ASP A 138 7.62 -18.66 -1.58
N ALA A 139 8.23 -17.54 -1.17
CA ALA A 139 7.50 -16.37 -0.69
C ALA A 139 6.65 -15.72 -1.79
N THR A 140 7.17 -15.67 -3.02
CA THR A 140 6.48 -15.18 -4.21
C THR A 140 5.21 -16.00 -4.46
N GLN A 141 5.33 -17.33 -4.42
CA GLN A 141 4.17 -18.21 -4.62
C GLN A 141 3.12 -18.02 -3.52
N CYS A 142 3.53 -17.84 -2.26
CA CYS A 142 2.57 -17.57 -1.19
C CYS A 142 1.82 -16.25 -1.37
N ILE A 143 2.48 -15.20 -1.89
CA ILE A 143 1.83 -13.92 -2.20
C ILE A 143 0.87 -14.10 -3.37
N MET A 144 1.28 -14.81 -4.41
CA MET A 144 0.44 -15.11 -5.56
C MET A 144 -0.82 -15.89 -5.16
N ASP A 145 -0.68 -16.90 -4.30
CA ASP A 145 -1.80 -17.68 -3.77
C ASP A 145 -2.77 -16.77 -2.99
N GLU A 146 -2.27 -15.86 -2.13
CA GLU A 146 -3.10 -14.89 -1.40
C GLU A 146 -3.83 -13.91 -2.35
N VAL A 147 -3.16 -13.38 -3.37
CA VAL A 147 -3.79 -12.49 -4.36
C VAL A 147 -4.88 -13.23 -5.15
N GLN A 148 -4.59 -14.45 -5.59
CA GLN A 148 -5.55 -15.28 -6.30
C GLN A 148 -6.78 -15.59 -5.43
N GLU A 149 -6.57 -15.99 -4.18
CA GLU A 149 -7.67 -16.32 -3.26
C GLU A 149 -8.62 -15.13 -3.03
N ARG A 150 -8.08 -13.91 -2.97
CA ARG A 150 -8.85 -12.71 -2.62
C ARG A 150 -9.44 -11.97 -3.79
N THR A 151 -8.83 -12.07 -4.96
CA THR A 151 -9.19 -11.25 -6.12
C THR A 151 -9.62 -12.05 -7.33
N GLY A 152 -9.34 -13.37 -7.35
CA GLY A 152 -9.49 -14.22 -8.52
C GLY A 152 -8.41 -13.99 -9.59
N ASP A 153 -7.54 -13.00 -9.43
CA ASP A 153 -6.42 -12.69 -10.33
C ASP A 153 -5.19 -13.48 -9.91
N ARG A 154 -4.64 -14.28 -10.84
CA ARG A 154 -3.43 -15.06 -10.62
C ARG A 154 -2.31 -14.53 -11.49
N GLY A 155 -1.37 -13.82 -10.88
CA GLY A 155 -0.16 -13.36 -11.56
C GLY A 155 -0.38 -12.16 -12.49
N GLY A 156 -1.54 -11.51 -12.47
CA GLY A 156 -1.76 -10.28 -13.23
C GLY A 156 -1.22 -9.02 -12.54
N VAL A 157 -1.57 -7.86 -13.10
CA VAL A 157 -1.07 -6.53 -12.68
C VAL A 157 -1.17 -6.29 -11.17
N LYS A 158 -2.23 -6.78 -10.50
CA LYS A 158 -2.37 -6.60 -9.05
C LYS A 158 -1.27 -7.30 -8.27
N PHE A 159 -0.92 -8.52 -8.68
CA PHE A 159 0.14 -9.30 -8.07
C PHE A 159 1.50 -8.66 -8.35
N GLU A 160 1.79 -8.33 -9.62
CA GLU A 160 3.06 -7.74 -10.01
C GLU A 160 3.30 -6.38 -9.34
N SER A 161 2.28 -5.53 -9.32
CA SER A 161 2.27 -4.24 -8.61
C SER A 161 2.62 -4.41 -7.12
N LEU A 162 2.04 -5.42 -6.47
CA LEU A 162 2.33 -5.71 -5.07
C LEU A 162 3.79 -6.11 -4.87
N ILE A 163 4.33 -7.00 -5.72
CA ILE A 163 5.74 -7.42 -5.63
C ILE A 163 6.69 -6.23 -5.83
N LEU A 164 6.42 -5.36 -6.80
CA LEU A 164 7.20 -4.16 -7.06
C LEU A 164 7.15 -3.18 -5.89
N SER A 165 5.97 -2.92 -5.33
CA SER A 165 5.79 -2.08 -4.14
C SER A 165 6.53 -2.64 -2.92
N MET A 166 6.53 -3.97 -2.73
CA MET A 166 7.26 -4.64 -1.64
C MET A 166 8.77 -4.59 -1.82
N GLY A 167 9.26 -4.66 -3.07
CA GLY A 167 10.66 -4.52 -3.43
C GLY A 167 11.14 -3.06 -3.56
N GLY A 168 10.28 -2.08 -3.24
CA GLY A 168 10.63 -0.66 -3.28
C GLY A 168 10.87 -0.10 -4.69
N ARG A 169 10.30 -0.72 -5.72
CA ARG A 169 10.38 -0.23 -7.11
C ARG A 169 9.27 0.77 -7.39
N ARG A 170 9.63 1.83 -8.11
CA ARG A 170 8.65 2.75 -8.70
C ARG A 170 8.17 2.20 -10.04
N TYR A 171 6.89 2.35 -10.29
CA TYR A 171 6.24 1.90 -11.51
C TYR A 171 4.96 2.68 -11.71
N SER A 172 4.51 2.72 -12.95
CA SER A 172 3.18 3.18 -13.33
C SER A 172 2.39 2.05 -13.97
N CYS A 173 1.07 2.16 -13.92
CA CYS A 173 0.16 1.24 -14.60
C CYS A 173 -0.55 2.02 -15.71
N GLU A 174 -0.38 1.58 -16.94
CA GLU A 174 -1.02 2.17 -18.11
C GLU A 174 -2.17 1.27 -18.56
N SER A 175 -3.31 1.86 -18.91
CA SER A 175 -4.42 1.13 -19.52
C SER A 175 -4.37 1.31 -21.03
N SER A 176 -4.34 0.20 -21.75
CA SER A 176 -4.50 0.20 -23.20
C SER A 176 -5.93 0.55 -23.61
N ASP A 177 -6.13 0.94 -24.87
CA ASP A 177 -7.46 1.20 -25.46
C ASP A 177 -8.42 -0.01 -25.36
N LYS A 178 -7.89 -1.20 -25.09
CA LYS A 178 -8.65 -2.45 -24.90
C LYS A 178 -8.98 -2.74 -23.43
N GLY A 179 -8.56 -1.89 -22.50
CA GLY A 179 -8.75 -2.06 -21.06
C GLY A 179 -7.75 -3.00 -20.39
N GLU A 180 -6.77 -3.54 -21.11
CA GLU A 180 -5.63 -4.26 -20.52
C GLU A 180 -4.74 -3.26 -19.79
N MET A 181 -4.34 -3.58 -18.56
CA MET A 181 -3.36 -2.82 -17.81
C MET A 181 -1.97 -3.41 -18.00
N THR A 182 -0.96 -2.56 -18.17
CA THR A 182 0.44 -2.93 -18.26
C THR A 182 1.26 -2.15 -17.24
N ILE A 183 2.23 -2.82 -16.62
CA ILE A 183 3.16 -2.17 -15.70
C ILE A 183 4.35 -1.63 -16.49
N VAL A 184 4.72 -0.39 -16.20
CA VAL A 184 5.93 0.25 -16.71
C VAL A 184 6.83 0.59 -15.53
N LEU A 185 8.01 -0.01 -15.49
CA LEU A 185 9.01 0.30 -14.46
C LEU A 185 9.55 1.71 -14.70
N GLU A 186 9.54 2.52 -13.64
CA GLU A 186 10.19 3.82 -13.68
C GLU A 186 11.69 3.63 -13.44
N THR A 187 12.50 4.05 -14.40
CA THR A 187 13.95 4.18 -14.19
C THR A 187 14.21 5.36 -13.26
N GLU A 188 15.11 5.18 -12.29
CA GLU A 188 15.70 6.34 -11.62
C GLU A 188 16.38 7.17 -12.73
N PRO A 189 16.23 8.50 -12.74
CA PRO A 189 16.91 9.32 -13.73
C PRO A 189 18.42 9.07 -13.58
N ASP A 190 19.01 8.46 -14.61
CA ASP A 190 20.45 8.32 -14.74
C ASP A 190 21.01 9.74 -14.96
N SER A 191 21.29 10.45 -13.86
CA SER A 191 21.76 11.85 -13.84
C SER A 191 20.77 12.88 -14.42
N GLU A 192 21.00 14.16 -14.10
CA GLU A 192 20.09 15.28 -14.40
C GLU A 192 19.81 15.57 -15.90
N ASP A 193 20.25 14.73 -16.84
CA ASP A 193 20.21 15.04 -18.28
C ASP A 193 19.50 14.02 -19.18
N ASP A 194 18.89 12.94 -18.68
CA ASP A 194 18.23 11.97 -19.57
C ASP A 194 16.85 11.51 -19.06
N LEU A 195 15.79 12.07 -19.65
CA LEU A 195 14.38 11.65 -19.48
C LEU A 195 14.07 10.38 -20.31
N GLY A 196 14.88 9.33 -20.14
CA GLY A 196 14.70 8.04 -20.81
C GLY A 196 13.77 7.12 -20.02
N ILE A 197 12.48 7.06 -20.38
CA ILE A 197 11.57 6.01 -19.91
C ILE A 197 11.99 4.68 -20.57
N ALA A 198 12.55 3.75 -19.79
CA ALA A 198 12.77 2.39 -20.26
C ALA A 198 11.48 1.58 -20.14
N GLN A 199 10.84 1.32 -21.29
CA GLN A 199 9.61 0.54 -21.35
C GLN A 199 9.95 -0.96 -21.24
N LEU A 200 9.82 -1.53 -20.04
CA LEU A 200 9.81 -2.98 -19.85
C LEU A 200 8.35 -3.43 -19.78
N SER A 201 7.83 -3.96 -20.88
CA SER A 201 6.53 -4.63 -20.91
C SER A 201 6.66 -6.02 -20.31
N LEU A 202 6.01 -6.24 -19.16
CA LEU A 202 5.74 -7.59 -18.65
C LEU A 202 4.46 -8.09 -19.34
N THR A 203 4.55 -9.22 -20.05
CA THR A 203 3.47 -9.85 -20.84
C THR A 203 2.94 -11.10 -20.18
#